data_AF-A0A2V8GAM8-F1
#
_entry.id   AF-A0A2V8GAM8-F1
#
_cell.length_a   1.000
_cell.length_b   1.000
_cell.length_c   1.000
_cell.angle_alpha   90.00
_cell.angle_beta   90.00
_cell.angle_gamma   90.00
#
_symmetry.space_group_name_H-M   'P 1'
#
loop_
_entity.id
_entity.type
_entity.pdbx_description
1 polymer ?
#
loop_
_entity_poly.entity_id
_entity_poly.type
_entity_poly.pdbx_seq_one_letter_code
_entity_poly.pdbx_strand_id
1 'polypeptide(L)'
;MAQRFDPIYIGLKGAVLALDRDSGQIVWRTELKGIDFVNVVLQNGDLFAASRGELYRLNPATGDIIWRNTLSGLGWGIVTMAGGAQAPAAAEKKRRDDAAAASSRAAAAS
;
A
#
# COMPACT_ATOMS: atom_id res chain seq x y z
N MET A 1 14.38 26.60 14.28
CA MET A 1 13.41 25.51 14.47
C MET A 1 13.24 24.83 13.12
N ALA A 2 13.65 23.57 12.97
CA ALA A 2 13.33 22.82 11.76
C ALA A 2 11.82 22.60 11.72
N GLN A 3 11.15 23.02 10.65
CA GLN A 3 9.74 22.68 10.46
C GLN A 3 9.59 21.15 10.56
N ARG A 4 8.67 20.69 11.41
CA ARG A 4 8.28 19.29 11.43
C ARG A 4 7.64 19.00 10.08
N PHE A 5 8.29 18.18 9.28
CA PHE A 5 7.67 17.59 8.11
C PHE A 5 6.53 16.69 8.60
N ASP A 6 5.29 17.08 8.31
CA ASP A 6 4.08 16.35 8.70
C ASP A 6 3.29 15.96 7.44
N PRO A 7 3.74 14.94 6.71
CA PRO A 7 3.13 14.56 5.44
C PRO A 7 1.89 13.67 5.61
N ILE A 8 1.05 13.68 4.59
CA ILE A 8 0.00 12.67 4.39
C ILE A 8 0.57 11.55 3.53
N TYR A 9 0.53 10.32 4.03
CA TYR A 9 0.95 9.14 3.28
C TYR A 9 -0.22 8.46 2.57
N ILE A 10 -0.04 8.15 1.29
CA ILE A 10 -1.08 7.55 0.45
C ILE A 10 -0.52 6.30 -0.22
N GLY A 11 -1.25 5.19 -0.13
CA GLY A 11 -1.02 4.00 -0.93
C GLY A 11 -2.00 3.92 -2.09
N LEU A 12 -1.52 3.93 -3.33
CA LEU A 12 -2.38 3.62 -4.49
C LEU A 12 -1.61 2.95 -5.62
N LYS A 13 -2.28 2.03 -6.34
CA LYS A 13 -1.79 1.41 -7.59
C LYS A 13 -0.33 0.96 -7.55
N GLY A 14 0.07 0.28 -6.49
CA GLY A 14 1.43 -0.20 -6.30
C GLY A 14 2.45 0.86 -5.89
N ALA A 15 2.04 2.07 -5.54
CA ALA A 15 2.93 3.14 -5.10
C ALA A 15 2.57 3.66 -3.70
N VAL A 16 3.58 4.18 -3.01
CA VAL A 16 3.44 5.00 -1.80
C VAL A 16 3.82 6.44 -2.15
N LEU A 17 3.03 7.40 -1.72
CA LEU A 17 3.29 8.81 -1.89
C LEU A 17 3.30 9.50 -0.52
N ALA A 18 4.15 10.51 -0.38
CA ALA A 18 4.00 11.52 0.66
C ALA A 18 3.59 12.84 0.04
N LEU A 19 2.53 13.41 0.57
CA LEU A 19 2.08 14.75 0.22
C LEU A 19 2.38 15.69 1.37
N ASP A 20 2.82 16.89 1.04
CA ASP A 20 2.83 18.00 1.98
C ASP A 20 1.40 18.28 2.45
N ARG A 21 1.20 18.32 3.76
CA ARG A 21 -0.15 18.41 4.36
C ARG A 21 -0.86 19.72 4.03
N ASP A 22 -0.12 20.81 3.91
CA ASP A 22 -0.70 22.14 3.76
C ASP A 22 -0.98 22.48 2.29
N SER A 23 -0.05 22.14 1.40
CA SER A 23 -0.16 22.43 -0.04
C SER A 23 -0.76 21.30 -0.88
N GLY A 24 -0.78 20.07 -0.36
CA GLY A 24 -1.20 18.87 -1.10
C GLY A 24 -0.21 18.44 -2.20
N GLN A 25 0.96 19.07 -2.29
CA GLN A 25 1.97 18.72 -3.29
C GLN A 25 2.64 17.39 -2.95
N ILE A 26 2.91 16.59 -3.98
CA ILE A 26 3.68 15.34 -3.81
C ILE A 26 5.13 15.71 -3.52
N VAL A 27 5.64 15.28 -2.37
CA VAL A 27 7.02 15.49 -1.94
C VAL A 27 7.90 14.36 -2.45
N TRP A 28 7.42 13.13 -2.32
CA TRP A 28 8.09 11.95 -2.87
C TRP A 28 7.08 10.88 -3.27
N ARG A 29 7.52 9.97 -4.15
CA ARG A 29 6.77 8.81 -4.62
C ARG A 29 7.71 7.61 -4.76
N THR A 30 7.26 6.46 -4.24
CA THR A 30 8.00 5.21 -4.30
C THR A 30 7.14 4.14 -4.95
N GLU A 31 7.62 3.59 -6.05
CA GLU A 31 7.02 2.42 -6.69
C GLU A 31 7.35 1.16 -5.89
N LEU A 32 6.33 0.38 -5.58
CA LEU A 32 6.45 -0.97 -5.06
C LEU A 32 6.25 -1.96 -6.22
N LYS A 33 6.32 -3.25 -5.91
CA LYS A 33 6.06 -4.28 -6.91
C LYS A 33 4.56 -4.39 -7.22
N GLY A 34 4.24 -4.37 -8.52
CA GLY A 34 2.88 -4.56 -9.03
C GLY A 34 2.09 -3.26 -9.11
N ILE A 35 0.81 -3.37 -9.46
CA ILE A 35 -0.14 -2.23 -9.59
C ILE A 35 -1.30 -2.35 -8.59
N ASP A 36 -1.11 -3.17 -7.57
CA ASP A 36 -2.14 -3.59 -6.64
C ASP A 36 -2.47 -2.53 -5.60
N PHE A 37 -3.46 -2.85 -4.76
CA PHE A 37 -3.74 -2.05 -3.57
C PHE A 37 -2.57 -2.07 -2.61
N VAL A 38 -2.33 -0.90 -2.03
CA VAL A 38 -1.25 -0.67 -1.09
C VAL A 38 -1.86 -0.33 0.25
N ASN A 39 -1.57 -1.15 1.25
CA ASN A 39 -1.90 -0.86 2.64
C ASN A 39 -0.73 -0.10 3.27
N VAL A 40 -0.95 1.10 3.80
CA VAL A 40 0.10 1.94 4.39
C VAL A 40 -0.22 2.20 5.86
N VAL A 41 0.79 2.09 6.73
CA VAL A 41 0.70 2.45 8.15
C VAL A 41 1.97 3.19 8.58
N LEU A 42 1.80 4.28 9.32
CA LEU A 42 2.87 4.98 10.01
C LEU A 42 2.83 4.56 11.48
N GLN A 43 3.88 3.89 11.96
CA GLN A 43 3.96 3.40 13.34
C GLN A 43 5.34 3.69 13.92
N ASN A 44 5.38 4.36 15.07
CA ASN A 44 6.63 4.66 15.78
C ASN A 44 7.70 5.38 14.92
N GLY A 45 7.28 6.18 13.94
CA GLY A 45 8.18 6.87 13.02
C GLY A 45 8.68 6.02 11.85
N ASP A 46 8.20 4.78 11.71
CA ASP A 46 8.44 3.93 10.55
C ASP A 46 7.22 3.87 9.64
N LEU A 47 7.46 3.95 8.33
CA LEU A 47 6.41 3.83 7.32
C LEU A 47 6.44 2.41 6.75
N PHE A 48 5.36 1.66 6.94
CA PHE A 48 5.19 0.35 6.37
C PHE A 48 4.17 0.38 5.25
N ALA A 49 4.49 -0.29 4.15
CA ALA A 49 3.59 -0.47 3.03
C ALA A 49 3.53 -1.94 2.63
N ALA A 50 2.33 -2.43 2.35
CA ALA A 50 2.15 -3.79 1.86
C ALA A 50 1.41 -3.80 0.53
N SER A 51 1.97 -4.53 -0.43
CA SER A 51 1.44 -4.67 -1.79
C SER A 51 1.72 -6.08 -2.28
N ARG A 52 0.71 -6.71 -2.89
CA ARG A 52 0.82 -8.02 -3.55
C ARG A 52 1.57 -9.06 -2.70
N GLY A 53 1.11 -9.30 -1.46
CA GLY A 53 1.73 -10.28 -0.57
C GLY A 53 3.14 -9.95 -0.08
N GLU A 54 3.62 -8.72 -0.28
CA GLU A 54 4.94 -8.31 0.18
C GLU A 54 4.84 -7.12 1.12
N LEU A 55 5.76 -7.02 2.07
CA LEU A 55 5.85 -5.96 3.06
C LEU A 55 7.14 -5.16 2.86
N TYR A 56 7.01 -3.84 2.95
CA TYR A 56 8.08 -2.88 2.76
C TYR A 56 8.15 -1.97 3.98
N ARG A 57 9.36 -1.64 4.40
CA ARG A 57 9.60 -0.49 5.29
C ARG A 57 10.27 0.60 4.48
N LEU A 58 9.71 1.79 4.54
CA LEU A 58 10.20 2.97 3.84
C LEU A 58 10.69 4.01 4.85
N ASN A 59 11.69 4.79 4.46
CA ASN A 59 12.05 6.02 5.15
C ASN A 59 10.92 7.04 4.93
N PRO A 60 10.24 7.53 5.99
CA PRO A 60 9.11 8.43 5.82
C PRO A 60 9.48 9.81 5.26
N ALA A 61 10.74 10.23 5.40
CA ALA A 61 11.23 11.53 4.92
C ALA A 61 11.59 11.51 3.43
N THR A 62 12.12 10.39 2.92
CA THR A 62 12.64 10.30 1.55
C THR A 62 11.84 9.36 0.64
N GLY A 63 11.07 8.44 1.21
CA GLY A 63 10.41 7.37 0.47
C GLY A 63 11.32 6.17 0.17
N ASP A 64 12.59 6.18 0.59
CA ASP A 64 13.51 5.09 0.25
C ASP A 64 13.10 3.79 0.92
N ILE A 65 13.14 2.69 0.17
CA ILE A 65 12.90 1.36 0.72
C ILE A 65 14.10 0.96 1.59
N ILE A 66 13.88 0.84 2.89
CA ILE A 66 14.89 0.40 3.87
C ILE A 66 15.03 -1.11 3.81
N TRP A 67 13.91 -1.84 3.79
CA TRP A 67 13.89 -3.28 3.59
C TRP A 67 12.60 -3.75 2.95
N ARG A 68 12.66 -4.98 2.44
CA ARG A 68 11.53 -5.71 1.86
C ARG A 68 11.48 -7.14 2.38
N ASN A 69 10.28 -7.60 2.70
CA ASN A 69 9.98 -8.99 3.04
C ASN A 69 8.95 -9.53 2.03
N THR A 70 9.29 -10.63 1.36
CA THR A 70 8.43 -11.23 0.32
C THR A 70 7.34 -12.15 0.88
N LEU A 71 7.31 -12.39 2.20
CA LEU A 71 6.37 -13.29 2.87
C LEU A 71 6.27 -14.66 2.15
N SER A 72 7.42 -15.19 1.76
CA SER A 72 7.54 -16.37 0.91
C SER A 72 6.73 -17.56 1.45
N GLY A 73 5.97 -18.21 0.57
CA GLY A 73 5.12 -19.35 0.91
C GLY A 73 3.71 -19.00 1.39
N LEU A 74 3.39 -17.72 1.60
CA LEU A 74 2.05 -17.28 2.03
C LEU A 74 1.15 -16.80 0.88
N GLY A 75 1.68 -16.77 -0.35
CA GLY A 75 0.96 -16.36 -1.55
C GLY A 75 0.83 -14.85 -1.73
N TRP A 76 -0.07 -14.44 -2.62
CA TRP A 76 -0.26 -13.03 -3.04
C TRP A 76 -1.44 -12.35 -2.36
N GLY A 77 -1.85 -12.87 -1.20
CA GLY A 77 -3.03 -12.41 -0.48
C GLY A 77 -2.91 -10.96 0.01
N ILE A 78 -4.03 -10.43 0.48
CA ILE A 78 -4.07 -9.09 1.08
C ILE A 78 -3.36 -9.15 2.44
N VAL A 79 -2.42 -8.24 2.63
CA VAL A 79 -1.71 -8.05 3.90
C VAL A 79 -2.45 -7.02 4.76
N THR A 80 -2.83 -7.42 5.96
CA THR A 80 -3.39 -6.53 6.99
C THR A 80 -2.38 -6.32 8.10
N MET A 81 -2.22 -5.07 8.54
CA MET A 81 -1.29 -4.69 9.60
C MET A 81 -2.07 -4.17 10.79
N ALA A 82 -1.70 -4.58 12.01
CA ALA A 82 -2.30 -4.07 13.23
C ALA A 82 -2.05 -2.54 13.33
N GLY A 83 -3.10 -1.78 13.67
CA GLY A 83 -3.04 -0.32 13.74
C GLY A 83 -3.28 0.42 12.40
N GLY A 84 -3.39 -0.30 11.27
CA GLY A 84 -3.79 0.30 10.00
C GLY A 84 -5.31 0.48 9.88
N ALA A 85 -5.77 1.67 9.48
CA ALA A 85 -7.21 1.98 9.29
C ALA A 85 -7.88 1.26 8.09
N GLN A 86 -7.19 0.32 7.44
CA GLN A 86 -7.53 -0.14 6.09
C GLN A 86 -8.26 -1.50 6.03
N ALA A 87 -8.60 -2.11 7.18
CA ALA A 87 -9.34 -3.38 7.22
C ALA A 87 -10.65 -3.41 6.39
N PRO A 88 -11.52 -2.38 6.43
CA PRO A 88 -12.72 -2.37 5.59
C PRO A 88 -12.43 -2.14 4.09
N ALA A 89 -11.38 -1.39 3.74
CA ALA A 89 -10.99 -1.15 2.34
C ALA A 89 -10.38 -2.39 1.67
N ALA A 90 -9.61 -3.18 2.43
CA ALA A 90 -9.09 -4.47 2.02
C ALA A 90 -10.21 -5.47 1.68
N ALA A 91 -11.25 -5.53 2.52
CA ALA A 91 -12.38 -6.42 2.30
C ALA A 91 -13.18 -6.05 1.04
N GLU A 92 -13.41 -4.76 0.78
CA GLU A 92 -14.09 -4.29 -0.42
C GLU A 92 -13.29 -4.57 -1.69
N LYS A 93 -11.97 -4.35 -1.67
CA LYS A 93 -11.12 -4.72 -2.83
C LYS A 93 -11.18 -6.21 -3.10
N LYS A 94 -11.04 -7.06 -2.07
CA LYS A 94 -11.13 -8.51 -2.24
C LYS A 94 -12.45 -8.89 -2.93
N ARG A 95 -13.58 -8.31 -2.51
CA ARG A 95 -14.89 -8.55 -3.14
C ARG A 95 -14.91 -8.14 -4.62
N ARG A 96 -14.32 -7.00 -4.97
CA ARG A 96 -14.24 -6.55 -6.38
C ARG A 96 -13.36 -7.45 -7.22
N ASP A 97 -12.21 -7.86 -6.71
CA ASP A 97 -11.28 -8.75 -7.41
C ASP A 97 -11.94 -10.13 -7.63
N ASP A 98 -12.60 -10.69 -6.60
CA ASP A 98 -13.34 -11.95 -6.67
C ASP A 98 -14.50 -11.87 -7.70
N ALA A 99 -15.24 -10.76 -7.73
CA ALA A 99 -16.34 -10.54 -8.69
C ALA A 99 -15.86 -10.39 -10.15
N ALA A 100 -14.72 -9.70 -10.35
CA ALA A 100 -14.11 -9.56 -11.67
C ALA A 100 -13.56 -10.91 -12.19
N ALA A 101 -12.92 -11.70 -11.33
CA ALA A 101 -12.45 -13.04 -11.67
C ALA A 101 -13.61 -13.98 -12.02
N ALA A 102 -14.73 -13.94 -11.28
CA ALA A 102 -15.92 -14.74 -11.58
C ALA A 102 -16.53 -14.37 -12.95
N SER A 103 -16.61 -13.07 -13.26
CA SER A 103 -17.15 -12.58 -14.54
C SER A 103 -16.29 -13.01 -15.74
N SER A 104 -14.95 -13.00 -15.58
CA SER A 104 -14.04 -13.45 -16.65
C SER A 104 -14.15 -14.95 -16.96
N ARG A 105 -14.47 -15.78 -15.96
CA ARG A 105 -14.66 -17.23 -16.17
C ARG A 105 -16.00 -17.56 -16.82
N ALA A 106 -17.04 -16.80 -16.51
CA ALA A 106 -18.35 -16.94 -17.15
C ALA A 106 -18.28 -16.57 -18.65
N ALA A 107 -17.53 -15.52 -18.99
CA ALA A 107 -17.32 -15.10 -20.37
C ALA A 107 -16.47 -16.08 -21.21
N ALA A 108 -15.55 -16.83 -20.58
CA ALA A 108 -14.72 -17.82 -21.28
C ALA A 108 -15.40 -19.20 -21.45
N ALA A 109 -16.53 -19.43 -20.78
CA ALA A 109 -17.32 -20.66 -20.86
C ALA A 109 -18.57 -20.53 -21.78
N SER A 110 -18.73 -19.39 -22.44
CA SER A 110 -19.78 -19.08 -23.42
C SER A 110 -19.17 -19.03 -24.82
#